data_AF-Q56NG8-F1
#
_entry.id   AF-Q56NG8-F1
#
_cell.length_a   1.000
_cell.length_b   1.000
_cell.length_c   1.000
_cell.angle_alpha   90.00
_cell.angle_beta   90.00
_cell.angle_gamma   90.00
#
_symmetry.space_group_name_H-M   'P 1'
#
loop_
_entity.id
_entity.type
_entity.pdbx_description
1 polymer ?
#
loop_
_entity_poly.entity_id
_entity_poly.type
_entity_poly.pdbx_seq_one_letter_code
_entity_poly.pdbx_strand_id
1 'polypeptide(L)'
;MGKIFFLGLLSICIFLVFFFYKQKVNNVIYNKIVEKFEDNVFIDETYTYLFKDSNLKELVFIKSQLIVPEFENKNMMKATGYLADAYRALSTVYKFDFKVHDNKILGFKSVIFEGFEDARVSKHENNLPGEKWQQLKDFNIGDPNVNEKFFHLEFPFVVKNTLCVTISKRFFKKIKKLKRLKIVLISNEDREYKIDIENFLPKYNL
;
A
#
# COMPACT_ATOMS: atom_id res chain seq x y z
N MET A 1 -27.58 -12.51 -43.92
CA MET A 1 -26.52 -12.70 -42.90
C MET A 1 -25.65 -11.45 -42.65
N GLY A 2 -25.27 -10.66 -43.67
CA GLY A 2 -24.31 -9.55 -43.50
C GLY A 2 -24.68 -8.46 -42.48
N LYS A 3 -25.96 -8.06 -42.37
CA LYS A 3 -26.39 -7.01 -41.42
C LYS A 3 -26.19 -7.40 -39.94
N ILE A 4 -26.38 -8.67 -39.61
CA ILE A 4 -26.24 -9.19 -38.24
C ILE A 4 -24.75 -9.21 -37.83
N PHE A 5 -23.87 -9.64 -38.74
CA PHE A 5 -22.42 -9.61 -38.52
C PHE A 5 -21.89 -8.18 -38.31
N PHE A 6 -22.37 -7.22 -39.09
CA PHE A 6 -21.97 -5.81 -38.94
C PHE A 6 -22.39 -5.22 -37.60
N LEU A 7 -23.64 -5.47 -37.17
CA LEU A 7 -24.14 -5.04 -35.85
C LEU A 7 -23.36 -5.69 -34.70
N GLY A 8 -23.02 -6.97 -34.82
CA GLY A 8 -22.19 -7.68 -33.84
C GLY A 8 -20.79 -7.11 -33.72
N LEU A 9 -20.11 -6.85 -34.84
CA LEU A 9 -18.77 -6.26 -34.86
C LEU A 9 -18.78 -4.84 -34.26
N LEU A 10 -19.77 -4.02 -34.64
CA LEU A 10 -19.92 -2.67 -34.11
C LEU A 10 -20.13 -2.68 -32.59
N SER A 11 -20.95 -3.60 -32.07
CA SER A 11 -21.16 -3.77 -30.63
C SER A 11 -19.86 -4.16 -29.90
N ILE A 12 -19.04 -5.03 -30.48
CA ILE A 12 -17.74 -5.41 -29.91
C ILE A 12 -16.78 -4.21 -29.91
N CYS A 13 -16.72 -3.43 -31.00
CA CYS A 13 -15.91 -2.22 -31.06
C CYS A 13 -16.32 -1.19 -30.00
N ILE A 14 -17.62 -0.94 -29.83
CA ILE A 14 -18.15 -0.04 -28.80
C ILE A 14 -17.79 -0.55 -27.40
N PHE A 15 -17.95 -1.85 -27.15
CA PHE A 15 -17.58 -2.47 -25.87
C PHE A 15 -16.08 -2.32 -25.58
N LEU A 16 -15.21 -2.59 -26.56
CA LEU A 16 -13.76 -2.43 -26.41
C LEU A 16 -13.38 -0.97 -26.16
N VAL A 17 -13.93 -0.02 -26.92
CA VAL A 17 -13.69 1.41 -26.70
C VAL A 17 -14.12 1.82 -25.30
N PHE A 18 -15.30 1.38 -24.84
CA PHE A 18 -15.78 1.68 -23.50
C PHE A 18 -14.94 1.00 -22.41
N PHE A 19 -14.48 -0.23 -22.65
CA PHE A 19 -13.60 -0.98 -21.75
C PHE A 19 -12.24 -0.29 -21.62
N PHE A 20 -11.60 0.08 -22.74
CA PHE A 20 -10.34 0.83 -22.75
C PHE A 20 -10.50 2.24 -22.19
N TYR A 21 -11.63 2.91 -22.45
CA TYR A 21 -11.94 4.20 -21.86
C TYR A 21 -12.07 4.07 -20.33
N LYS A 22 -12.82 3.09 -19.83
CA LYS A 22 -12.91 2.79 -18.38
C LYS A 22 -11.55 2.43 -17.79
N GLN A 23 -10.74 1.61 -18.47
CA GLN A 23 -9.42 1.24 -17.99
C GLN A 23 -8.46 2.43 -17.98
N LYS A 24 -8.51 3.32 -18.97
CA LYS A 24 -7.73 4.57 -19.02
C LYS A 24 -8.18 5.61 -17.98
N VAL A 25 -9.47 5.61 -17.64
CA VAL A 25 -10.03 6.42 -16.54
C VAL A 25 -9.64 5.83 -15.18
N ASN A 26 -9.54 4.51 -15.08
CA ASN A 26 -9.07 3.83 -13.88
C ASN A 26 -7.54 3.91 -13.82
N ASN A 27 -7.01 4.93 -13.15
CA ASN A 27 -5.58 5.00 -12.80
C ASN A 27 -5.15 3.91 -11.79
N VAL A 28 -5.82 2.76 -11.73
CA VAL A 28 -5.62 1.70 -10.73
C VAL A 28 -5.18 0.42 -11.43
N ILE A 29 -4.04 -0.10 -11.03
CA ILE A 29 -3.51 -1.40 -11.45
C ILE A 29 -3.65 -2.36 -10.28
N TYR A 30 -4.19 -3.56 -10.53
CA TYR A 30 -4.25 -4.65 -9.56
C TYR A 30 -3.37 -5.80 -10.02
N ASN A 31 -2.51 -6.27 -9.11
CA ASN A 31 -1.68 -7.46 -9.31
C ASN A 31 -1.85 -8.39 -8.12
N LYS A 32 -1.83 -9.71 -8.38
CA LYS A 32 -1.78 -10.74 -7.36
C LYS A 32 -0.68 -11.73 -7.70
N ILE A 33 0.27 -11.87 -6.79
CA ILE A 33 1.39 -12.79 -6.89
C ILE A 33 1.17 -13.88 -5.84
N VAL A 34 1.34 -15.14 -6.25
CA VAL A 34 1.26 -16.29 -5.36
C VAL A 34 2.54 -17.08 -5.52
N GLU A 35 3.33 -17.12 -4.45
CA GLU A 35 4.59 -17.85 -4.39
C GLU A 35 4.42 -19.04 -3.43
N LYS A 36 4.96 -20.19 -3.82
CA LYS A 36 4.94 -21.40 -3.00
C LYS A 36 6.37 -21.76 -2.64
N PHE A 37 6.63 -21.94 -1.36
CA PHE A 37 7.94 -22.36 -0.84
C PHE A 37 7.70 -23.50 0.15
N GLU A 38 8.16 -24.71 -0.20
CA GLU A 38 7.83 -25.91 0.55
C GLU A 38 6.30 -26.06 0.71
N ASP A 39 5.81 -26.20 1.93
CA ASP A 39 4.37 -26.29 2.24
C ASP A 39 3.72 -24.92 2.51
N ASN A 40 4.49 -23.82 2.42
CA ASN A 40 4.03 -22.47 2.68
C ASN A 40 3.59 -21.77 1.38
N VAL A 41 2.57 -20.91 1.50
CA VAL A 41 2.10 -20.05 0.41
C VAL A 41 2.21 -18.60 0.84
N PHE A 42 2.94 -17.82 0.08
CA PHE A 42 3.01 -16.37 0.22
C PHE A 42 2.15 -15.72 -0.86
N ILE A 43 1.26 -14.82 -0.46
CA ILE A 43 0.36 -14.10 -1.35
C ILE A 43 0.57 -12.61 -1.17
N ASP A 44 0.93 -11.94 -2.27
CA ASP A 44 0.97 -10.48 -2.35
C ASP A 44 -0.13 -9.99 -3.28
N GLU A 45 -1.03 -9.17 -2.74
CA GLU A 45 -2.01 -8.41 -3.51
C GLU A 45 -1.64 -6.93 -3.51
N THR A 46 -1.40 -6.39 -4.70
CA THR A 46 -0.90 -5.04 -4.90
C THR A 46 -1.89 -4.22 -5.69
N TYR A 47 -2.18 -3.01 -5.21
CA TYR A 47 -3.09 -2.04 -5.80
C TYR A 47 -2.37 -0.72 -5.99
N THR A 48 -2.04 -0.39 -7.23
CA THR A 48 -1.28 0.81 -7.57
C THR A 48 -2.21 1.86 -8.14
N TYR A 49 -2.37 2.97 -7.43
CA TYR A 49 -3.00 4.19 -7.94
C TYR A 49 -1.93 5.11 -8.55
N LEU A 50 -2.10 5.49 -9.82
CA LEU A 50 -1.22 6.39 -10.55
C LEU A 50 -1.76 7.81 -10.53
N PHE A 51 -0.95 8.76 -10.06
CA PHE A 51 -1.29 10.18 -10.08
C PHE A 51 -0.75 10.82 -11.36
N LYS A 52 -1.58 11.68 -11.95
CA LYS A 52 -1.19 12.56 -13.06
C LYS A 52 -0.75 13.90 -12.49
N ASP A 53 0.22 14.53 -13.14
CA ASP A 53 0.58 15.94 -12.91
C ASP A 53 1.02 16.31 -11.48
N SER A 54 1.60 15.36 -10.75
CA SER A 54 2.21 15.59 -9.42
C SER A 54 3.58 14.92 -9.31
N ASN A 55 4.43 15.38 -8.39
CA ASN A 55 5.67 14.67 -8.02
C ASN A 55 5.36 13.38 -7.26
N LEU A 56 4.24 13.32 -6.53
CA LEU A 56 3.69 12.04 -6.07
C LEU A 56 3.16 11.31 -7.31
N LYS A 57 3.80 10.20 -7.69
CA LYS A 57 3.46 9.44 -8.90
C LYS A 57 2.61 8.23 -8.60
N GLU A 58 2.87 7.55 -7.49
CA GLU A 58 2.21 6.29 -7.18
C GLU A 58 1.83 6.22 -5.70
N LEU A 59 0.63 5.72 -5.44
CA LEU A 59 0.23 5.15 -4.16
C LEU A 59 0.02 3.66 -4.38
N VAL A 60 0.81 2.83 -3.72
CA VAL A 60 0.72 1.38 -3.82
C VAL A 60 0.21 0.84 -2.49
N PHE A 61 -0.95 0.20 -2.47
CA PHE A 61 -1.38 -0.59 -1.33
C PHE A 61 -0.97 -2.04 -1.53
N ILE A 62 -0.36 -2.65 -0.50
CA ILE A 62 0.11 -4.02 -0.53
C ILE A 62 -0.52 -4.78 0.63
N LYS A 63 -1.18 -5.89 0.33
CA LYS A 63 -1.60 -6.90 1.30
C LYS A 63 -0.74 -8.14 1.10
N SER A 64 0.10 -8.43 2.08
CA SER A 64 0.91 -9.64 2.10
C SER A 64 0.31 -10.65 3.08
N GLN A 65 0.19 -11.91 2.69
CA GLN A 65 -0.30 -12.99 3.54
C GLN A 65 0.63 -14.19 3.47
N LEU A 66 1.05 -14.68 4.63
CA LEU A 66 1.74 -15.95 4.76
C LEU A 66 0.75 -17.00 5.24
N ILE A 67 0.49 -17.99 4.39
CA ILE A 67 -0.33 -19.16 4.70
C ILE A 67 0.64 -20.32 4.95
N VAL A 68 0.67 -20.78 6.19
CA VAL A 68 1.46 -21.95 6.61
C VAL A 68 0.53 -23.15 6.85
N PRO A 69 1.06 -24.38 6.86
CA PRO A 69 0.27 -25.58 7.18
C PRO A 69 -0.54 -25.43 8.47
N GLU A 70 -1.75 -25.99 8.49
CA GLU A 70 -2.68 -25.83 9.61
C GLU A 70 -2.06 -26.25 10.96
N PHE A 71 -1.28 -27.33 10.96
CA PHE A 71 -0.58 -27.81 12.16
C PHE A 71 0.42 -26.79 12.69
N GLU A 72 1.27 -26.24 11.82
CA GLU A 72 2.23 -25.20 12.18
C GLU A 72 1.55 -23.92 12.63
N ASN A 73 0.51 -23.50 11.92
CA ASN A 73 -0.29 -22.33 12.29
C ASN A 73 -0.90 -22.51 13.69
N LYS A 74 -1.47 -23.68 13.99
CA LYS A 74 -2.04 -24.00 15.31
C LYS A 74 -0.98 -23.97 16.41
N ASN A 75 0.22 -24.48 16.13
CA ASN A 75 1.34 -24.42 17.07
C ASN A 75 1.78 -22.97 17.31
N MET A 76 1.98 -22.17 16.27
CA MET A 76 2.37 -20.76 16.37
C MET A 76 1.31 -19.90 17.06
N MET A 77 0.02 -20.19 16.86
CA MET A 77 -1.07 -19.50 17.54
C MET A 77 -1.11 -19.77 19.05
N LYS A 78 -0.63 -20.95 19.48
CA LYS A 78 -0.55 -21.32 20.91
C LYS A 78 0.81 -21.01 21.55
N ALA A 79 1.85 -20.85 20.75
CA ALA A 79 3.19 -20.59 21.21
C ALA A 79 3.33 -19.19 21.82
N THR A 80 4.28 -19.05 22.73
CA THR A 80 4.67 -17.79 23.35
C THR A 80 6.07 -17.39 22.91
N GLY A 81 6.35 -16.10 22.94
CA GLY A 81 7.69 -15.56 22.66
C GLY A 81 7.79 -14.88 21.30
N TYR A 82 8.94 -14.28 21.05
CA TYR A 82 9.14 -13.33 19.97
C TYR A 82 8.76 -13.87 18.58
N LEU A 83 9.12 -15.11 18.26
CA LEU A 83 8.81 -15.71 16.96
C LEU A 83 7.30 -15.92 16.75
N ALA A 84 6.60 -16.39 17.78
CA ALA A 84 5.16 -16.59 17.73
C ALA A 84 4.42 -15.25 17.61
N ASP A 85 4.87 -14.24 18.35
CA ASP A 85 4.32 -12.88 18.30
C ASP A 85 4.54 -12.23 16.93
N ALA A 86 5.74 -12.37 16.36
CA ALA A 86 6.06 -11.89 15.03
C ALA A 86 5.21 -12.62 13.97
N TYR A 87 5.07 -13.94 14.07
CA TYR A 87 4.20 -14.72 13.19
C TYR A 87 2.74 -14.24 13.25
N ARG A 88 2.16 -14.10 14.45
CA ARG A 88 0.76 -13.62 14.59
C ARG A 88 0.59 -12.20 14.05
N ALA A 89 1.58 -11.34 14.24
CA ALA A 89 1.57 -9.99 13.71
C ALA A 89 1.74 -9.93 12.19
N LEU A 90 2.53 -10.83 11.60
CA LEU A 90 2.94 -10.80 10.18
C LEU A 90 2.18 -11.80 9.28
N SER A 91 1.35 -12.68 9.84
CA SER A 91 0.46 -13.57 9.09
C SER A 91 -0.35 -12.85 8.00
N THR A 92 -0.70 -11.57 8.25
CA THR A 92 -1.22 -10.67 7.23
C THR A 92 -0.73 -9.27 7.53
N VAL A 93 -0.08 -8.66 6.54
CA VAL A 93 0.52 -7.33 6.62
C VAL A 93 -0.13 -6.41 5.60
N TYR A 94 -0.40 -5.18 6.01
CA TYR A 94 -0.93 -4.12 5.16
C TYR A 94 0.10 -3.01 5.06
N LYS A 95 0.41 -2.54 3.85
CA LYS A 95 1.36 -1.45 3.63
C LYS A 95 0.83 -0.47 2.60
N PHE A 96 1.25 0.78 2.74
CA PHE A 96 1.22 1.76 1.65
C PHE A 96 2.65 2.14 1.28
N ASP A 97 2.98 2.05 0.01
CA ASP A 97 4.17 2.69 -0.54
C ASP A 97 3.75 3.95 -1.29
N PHE A 98 4.30 5.08 -0.87
CA PHE A 98 4.12 6.37 -1.54
C PHE A 98 5.37 6.66 -2.35
N LYS A 99 5.25 6.75 -3.68
CA LYS A 99 6.38 7.01 -4.57
C LYS A 99 6.36 8.46 -5.04
N VAL A 100 7.33 9.23 -4.57
CA VAL A 100 7.55 10.62 -4.94
C VAL A 100 8.80 10.72 -5.81
N HIS A 101 8.64 11.31 -6.99
CA HIS A 101 9.73 11.60 -7.91
C HIS A 101 10.24 13.01 -7.63
N ASP A 102 11.54 13.13 -7.42
CA ASP A 102 12.21 14.39 -7.16
C ASP A 102 13.63 14.35 -7.71
N ASN A 103 14.38 15.44 -7.67
CA ASN A 103 15.81 15.41 -8.00
C ASN A 103 16.69 15.28 -6.73
N LYS A 104 16.07 15.19 -5.56
CA LYS A 104 16.72 14.95 -4.28
C LYS A 104 16.26 13.64 -3.65
N ILE A 105 17.07 13.12 -2.72
CA ILE A 105 16.63 12.09 -1.79
C ILE A 105 15.79 12.75 -0.70
N LEU A 106 14.57 12.24 -0.48
CA LEU A 106 13.62 12.77 0.47
C LEU A 106 13.46 11.83 1.67
N GLY A 107 13.47 12.41 2.86
CA GLY A 107 12.90 11.81 4.06
C GLY A 107 11.46 12.26 4.24
N PHE A 108 10.66 11.49 4.98
CA PHE A 108 9.27 11.86 5.30
C PHE A 108 9.04 11.84 6.79
N LYS A 109 8.85 13.03 7.38
CA LYS A 109 8.74 13.18 8.83
C LYS A 109 7.34 12.94 9.38
N SER A 110 6.31 13.02 8.52
CA SER A 110 4.92 12.84 8.91
C SER A 110 4.05 12.26 7.80
N VAL A 111 3.05 11.49 8.23
CA VAL A 111 1.93 10.98 7.41
C VAL A 111 0.67 11.22 8.22
N ILE A 112 -0.30 11.90 7.63
CA ILE A 112 -1.57 12.26 8.28
C ILE A 112 -2.69 11.64 7.46
N PHE A 113 -3.53 10.83 8.09
CA PHE A 113 -4.79 10.35 7.51
C PHE A 113 -5.90 11.28 8.00
N GLU A 114 -6.60 11.95 7.08
CA GLU A 114 -7.65 12.91 7.45
C GLU A 114 -8.79 12.19 8.21
N GLY A 115 -9.20 12.75 9.34
CA GLY A 115 -10.14 12.15 10.29
C GLY A 115 -9.49 11.18 11.29
N PHE A 116 -8.17 11.03 11.24
CA PHE A 116 -7.36 10.25 12.18
C PHE A 116 -6.09 11.01 12.58
N GLU A 117 -6.21 12.30 12.84
CA GLU A 117 -5.10 13.18 13.22
C GLU A 117 -4.46 12.76 14.56
N ASP A 118 -5.20 12.06 15.42
CA ASP A 118 -4.74 11.49 16.69
C ASP A 118 -4.16 10.07 16.58
N ALA A 119 -3.97 9.56 15.35
CA ALA A 119 -3.46 8.23 15.12
C ALA A 119 -2.10 8.01 15.79
N ARG A 120 -1.94 6.85 16.44
CA ARG A 120 -0.72 6.50 17.17
C ARG A 120 0.34 6.01 16.21
N VAL A 121 1.24 6.90 15.84
CA VAL A 121 2.36 6.59 14.93
C VAL A 121 3.52 5.95 15.70
N SER A 122 4.16 4.96 15.10
CA SER A 122 5.53 4.56 15.47
C SER A 122 6.52 5.08 14.44
N LYS A 123 7.71 5.43 14.94
CA LYS A 123 8.89 5.73 14.13
C LYS A 123 9.98 4.77 14.62
N HIS A 124 10.83 4.29 13.72
CA HIS A 124 12.03 3.53 14.08
C HIS A 124 11.82 2.12 14.72
N GLU A 125 10.60 1.60 14.83
CA GLU A 125 10.41 0.22 15.30
C GLU A 125 10.82 -0.77 14.17
N ASN A 126 11.65 -1.76 14.53
CA ASN A 126 12.20 -2.80 13.64
C ASN A 126 11.16 -3.30 12.62
N ASN A 127 11.64 -3.71 11.43
CA ASN A 127 10.83 -4.19 10.29
C ASN A 127 9.82 -5.32 10.60
N LEU A 128 9.92 -5.94 11.78
CA LEU A 128 9.03 -6.99 12.26
C LEU A 128 8.15 -6.44 13.39
N PRO A 129 7.05 -5.74 13.07
CA PRO A 129 6.09 -5.32 14.10
C PRO A 129 5.62 -6.53 14.91
N GLY A 130 5.80 -6.49 16.23
CA GLY A 130 5.25 -7.51 17.12
C GLY A 130 3.74 -7.38 17.27
N GLU A 131 3.10 -8.38 17.88
CA GLU A 131 1.64 -8.34 18.14
C GLU A 131 1.25 -7.13 19.01
N LYS A 132 2.10 -6.77 19.98
CA LYS A 132 1.91 -5.58 20.81
C LYS A 132 1.90 -4.29 19.97
N TRP A 133 2.75 -4.18 18.95
CA TRP A 133 2.74 -3.04 18.03
C TRP A 133 1.41 -2.95 17.29
N GLN A 134 0.93 -4.08 16.75
CA GLN A 134 -0.36 -4.15 16.03
C GLN A 134 -1.54 -3.68 16.88
N GLN A 135 -1.43 -3.79 18.22
CA GLN A 135 -2.45 -3.36 19.17
C GLN A 135 -2.31 -1.89 19.61
N LEU A 136 -1.08 -1.43 19.82
CA LEU A 136 -0.79 -0.11 20.41
C LEU A 136 -0.68 1.02 19.40
N LYS A 137 -0.28 0.70 18.17
CA LYS A 137 0.01 1.67 17.11
C LYS A 137 -0.98 1.52 15.96
N ASP A 138 -1.26 2.63 15.29
CA ASP A 138 -2.10 2.67 14.12
C ASP A 138 -1.28 2.40 12.86
N PHE A 139 -0.07 2.99 12.75
CA PHE A 139 0.85 2.73 11.64
C PHE A 139 2.30 3.09 11.97
N ASN A 140 3.23 2.60 11.14
CA ASN A 140 4.68 2.81 11.22
C ASN A 140 5.18 3.42 9.91
N ILE A 141 5.94 4.51 9.99
CA ILE A 141 6.50 5.19 8.80
C ILE A 141 7.98 4.87 8.53
N GLY A 142 8.57 3.97 9.32
CA GLY A 142 10.01 3.68 9.29
C GLY A 142 10.85 4.79 9.93
N ASP A 143 12.16 4.76 9.65
CA ASP A 143 13.08 5.82 10.07
C ASP A 143 13.13 6.94 9.02
N PRO A 144 12.64 8.15 9.33
CA PRO A 144 12.62 9.27 8.38
C PRO A 144 14.02 9.77 8.02
N ASN A 145 15.06 9.42 8.79
CA ASN A 145 16.42 9.93 8.67
C ASN A 145 17.42 8.89 8.17
N VAL A 146 16.96 7.70 7.75
CA VAL A 146 17.85 6.60 7.31
C VAL A 146 18.86 7.03 6.23
N ASN A 147 18.52 8.04 5.42
CA ASN A 147 19.34 8.60 4.37
C ASN A 147 19.73 10.07 4.60
N GLU A 148 19.73 10.55 5.86
CA GLU A 148 19.90 11.98 6.19
C GLU A 148 21.17 12.59 5.60
N LYS A 149 22.27 11.83 5.59
CA LYS A 149 23.54 12.24 4.99
C LYS A 149 23.47 12.56 3.49
N PHE A 150 22.39 12.22 2.80
CA PHE A 150 22.21 12.47 1.37
C PHE A 150 21.11 13.49 1.05
N PHE A 151 20.38 14.01 2.05
CA PHE A 151 19.25 14.93 1.81
C PHE A 151 19.67 16.27 1.18
N HIS A 152 20.93 16.67 1.37
CA HIS A 152 21.47 17.90 0.78
C HIS A 152 21.91 17.73 -0.68
N LEU A 153 21.96 16.49 -1.20
CA LEU A 153 22.43 16.22 -2.56
C LEU A 153 21.29 16.40 -3.57
N GLU A 154 21.58 17.18 -4.61
CA GLU A 154 20.73 17.34 -5.78
C GLU A 154 21.35 16.60 -6.97
N PHE A 155 20.56 15.72 -7.58
CA PHE A 155 20.99 14.86 -8.68
C PHE A 155 20.54 15.43 -10.03
N PRO A 156 21.32 15.27 -11.12
CA PRO A 156 20.92 15.68 -12.46
C PRO A 156 19.87 14.75 -13.10
N PHE A 157 19.31 13.83 -12.33
CA PHE A 157 18.32 12.84 -12.75
C PHE A 157 17.24 12.68 -11.68
N VAL A 158 16.11 12.08 -12.06
CA VAL A 158 15.00 11.82 -11.15
C VAL A 158 15.34 10.69 -10.17
N VAL A 159 15.28 11.00 -8.88
CA VAL A 159 15.30 10.08 -7.75
C VAL A 159 13.88 9.62 -7.42
N LYS A 160 13.70 8.31 -7.30
CA LYS A 160 12.43 7.69 -6.88
C LYS A 160 12.44 7.49 -5.37
N ASN A 161 11.82 8.40 -4.65
CA ASN A 161 11.70 8.33 -3.19
C ASN A 161 10.48 7.48 -2.83
N THR A 162 10.67 6.42 -2.06
CA THR A 162 9.56 5.55 -1.62
C THR A 162 9.44 5.63 -0.10
N LEU A 163 8.28 6.09 0.37
CA LEU A 163 7.90 5.99 1.77
C LEU A 163 7.03 4.76 1.97
N CYS A 164 7.54 3.79 2.74
CA CYS A 164 6.77 2.61 3.13
C CYS A 164 6.09 2.85 4.49
N VAL A 165 4.77 2.70 4.53
CA VAL A 165 3.97 2.84 5.75
C VAL A 165 3.26 1.52 6.04
N THR A 166 3.69 0.83 7.10
CA THR A 166 3.03 -0.39 7.57
C THR A 166 1.84 -0.03 8.43
N ILE A 167 0.68 -0.61 8.14
CA ILE A 167 -0.61 -0.33 8.76
C ILE A 167 -0.97 -1.46 9.72
N SER A 168 -1.41 -1.12 10.94
CA SER A 168 -1.86 -2.14 11.88
C SER A 168 -3.20 -2.75 11.45
N LYS A 169 -3.46 -4.01 11.82
CA LYS A 169 -4.73 -4.70 11.52
C LYS A 169 -5.94 -3.92 12.04
N ARG A 170 -5.82 -3.26 13.20
CA ARG A 170 -6.87 -2.42 13.78
C ARG A 170 -7.09 -1.16 12.97
N PHE A 171 -6.02 -0.45 12.60
CA PHE A 171 -6.12 0.79 11.84
C PHE A 171 -6.63 0.53 10.42
N PHE A 172 -6.18 -0.56 9.79
CA PHE A 172 -6.70 -1.04 8.51
C PHE A 172 -8.24 -1.14 8.52
N LYS A 173 -8.83 -1.75 9.56
CA LYS A 173 -10.29 -1.84 9.71
C LYS A 173 -10.97 -0.47 9.85
N LYS A 174 -10.30 0.55 10.40
CA LYS A 174 -10.82 1.91 10.50
C LYS A 174 -10.79 2.59 9.12
N ILE A 175 -9.63 2.62 8.46
CA ILE A 175 -9.47 3.29 7.15
C ILE A 175 -10.30 2.62 6.05
N LYS A 176 -10.54 1.30 6.12
CA LYS A 176 -11.41 0.57 5.18
C LYS A 176 -12.86 1.09 5.22
N LYS A 177 -13.32 1.70 6.32
CA LYS A 177 -14.69 2.23 6.42
C LYS A 177 -14.87 3.61 5.79
N LEU A 178 -13.78 4.29 5.43
CA LEU A 178 -13.86 5.61 4.82
C LEU A 178 -14.38 5.50 3.38
N LYS A 179 -15.18 6.48 2.95
CA LYS A 179 -15.58 6.58 1.53
C LYS A 179 -14.44 7.03 0.63
N ARG A 180 -13.55 7.88 1.16
CA ARG A 180 -12.39 8.44 0.45
C ARG A 180 -11.15 8.28 1.31
N LEU A 181 -10.01 8.04 0.68
CA LEU A 181 -8.72 8.09 1.34
C LEU A 181 -8.13 9.47 1.12
N LYS A 182 -8.00 10.22 2.21
CA LYS A 182 -7.35 11.52 2.23
C LYS A 182 -6.13 11.45 3.12
N ILE A 183 -4.96 11.67 2.52
CA ILE A 183 -3.66 11.46 3.17
C ILE A 183 -2.75 12.64 2.83
N VAL A 184 -2.02 13.15 3.83
CA VAL A 184 -0.99 14.17 3.64
C VAL A 184 0.36 13.59 4.05
N LEU A 185 1.33 13.64 3.15
CA LEU A 185 2.73 13.31 3.43
C LEU A 185 3.50 14.61 3.60
N ILE A 186 4.36 14.69 4.62
CA ILE A 186 5.22 15.86 4.85
C ILE A 186 6.67 15.39 4.78
N SER A 187 7.42 15.93 3.84
CA SER A 187 8.85 15.63 3.69
C SER A 187 9.69 16.32 4.78
N ASN A 188 10.96 15.92 4.86
CA ASN A 188 11.98 16.60 5.66
C ASN A 188 12.24 18.05 5.20
N GLU A 189 11.90 18.40 3.97
CA GLU A 189 11.96 19.76 3.41
C GLU A 189 10.63 20.52 3.53
N ASP A 190 9.71 20.09 4.40
CA ASP A 190 8.41 20.73 4.62
C ASP A 190 7.49 20.79 3.37
N ARG A 191 7.74 19.92 2.39
CA ARG A 191 6.87 19.78 1.22
C ARG A 191 5.71 18.84 1.53
N GLU A 192 4.50 19.31 1.21
CA GLU A 192 3.26 18.55 1.40
C GLU A 192 2.84 17.83 0.10
N TYR A 193 2.52 16.55 0.22
CA TYR A 193 1.93 15.76 -0.86
C TYR A 193 0.54 15.29 -0.42
N LYS A 194 -0.49 15.81 -1.08
CA LYS A 194 -1.90 15.55 -0.73
C LYS A 194 -2.48 14.49 -1.65
N ILE A 195 -3.13 13.51 -1.05
CA ILE A 195 -3.87 12.44 -1.71
C ILE A 195 -5.31 12.63 -1.36
N ASP A 196 -6.19 12.63 -2.36
CA ASP A 196 -7.64 12.61 -2.18
C ASP A 196 -8.27 11.74 -3.27
N ILE A 197 -8.51 10.47 -2.94
CA ILE A 197 -8.99 9.46 -3.88
C ILE A 197 -10.20 8.70 -3.32
N GLU A 198 -10.97 8.07 -4.20
CA GLU A 198 -11.99 7.09 -3.77
C GLU A 198 -11.30 5.95 -3.01
N ASN A 199 -11.87 5.53 -1.88
CA ASN A 199 -11.31 4.42 -1.13
C ASN A 199 -11.55 3.11 -1.88
N PHE A 200 -10.48 2.51 -2.37
CA PHE A 200 -10.53 1.23 -3.09
C PHE A 200 -10.45 0.02 -2.15
N LEU A 201 -10.04 0.19 -0.88
CA LEU A 201 -9.90 -0.90 0.09
C LEU A 201 -11.17 -1.74 0.32
N PRO A 202 -12.41 -1.21 0.25
CA PRO A 202 -13.62 -2.03 0.38
C PRO A 202 -13.89 -2.95 -0.81
N LYS A 203 -13.49 -2.55 -2.03
CA LYS A 203 -13.80 -3.27 -3.28
C LYS A 203 -13.11 -4.63 -3.34
N TYR A 204 -12.03 -4.76 -2.59
CA TYR A 204 -11.29 -5.99 -2.42
C TYR A 204 -11.71 -6.51 -1.05
N ASN A 205 -12.43 -7.62 -0.98
CA ASN A 205 -12.85 -8.24 0.29
C ASN A 205 -11.62 -8.81 1.01
N LEU A 206 -10.83 -7.89 1.57
CA LEU A 206 -9.60 -8.08 2.32
C LEU A 206 -9.82 -8.85 3.60
#